data_AF-A0AAP0DGT6-F1
#
_entry.id   AF-A0AAP0DGT6-F1
#
_cell.length_a   1.000
_cell.length_b   1.000
_cell.length_c   1.000
_cell.angle_alpha   90.00
_cell.angle_beta   90.00
_cell.angle_gamma   90.00
#
_symmetry.space_group_name_H-M   'P 1'
#
loop_
_entity.id
_entity.type
_entity.pdbx_description
1 polymer ?
#
loop_
_entity_poly.entity_id
_entity_poly.type
_entity_poly.pdbx_seq_one_letter_code
_entity_poly.pdbx_strand_id
1 'polypeptide(L)'
;MLGHYQDYYDEKSKAAESDIFLMFSPPWFSSYERTLLWVSGFKPSVAFRLLHESVGDELTDEQLERIAVVRKRTRNSEMDIEEALASVQEGVAAPMATAEIGSATEELKAAMLAVMRDADGLRQRTGMEVLEVLNPGQKVKFLGVTSQFWLQSRRLGMERDRKFSNKHKF
;
A
#
# COMPACT_ATOMS: atom_id res chain seq x y z
N MET A 1 8.66 -6.60 -16.28
CA MET A 1 8.41 -5.95 -14.97
C MET A 1 6.92 -5.68 -14.73
N LEU A 2 6.18 -5.07 -15.67
CA LEU A 2 4.73 -4.84 -15.48
C LEU A 2 3.91 -6.13 -15.29
N GLY A 3 4.22 -7.21 -16.03
CA GLY A 3 3.54 -8.52 -15.87
C GLY A 3 3.66 -9.09 -14.46
N HIS A 4 4.87 -9.16 -13.89
CA HIS A 4 5.08 -9.64 -12.52
C HIS A 4 4.38 -8.81 -11.45
N TYR A 5 4.19 -7.51 -11.71
CA TYR A 5 3.47 -6.63 -10.79
C TYR A 5 1.96 -6.87 -10.84
N GLN A 6 1.43 -7.18 -12.02
CA GLN A 6 0.04 -7.60 -12.19
C GLN A 6 -0.20 -8.98 -11.56
N ASP A 7 0.68 -9.96 -11.84
CA ASP A 7 0.63 -11.30 -11.24
C ASP A 7 0.60 -11.23 -9.70
N TYR A 8 1.38 -10.32 -9.12
CA TYR A 8 1.41 -10.11 -7.67
C TYR A 8 0.05 -9.64 -7.11
N TYR A 9 -0.59 -8.64 -7.74
CA TYR A 9 -1.88 -8.15 -7.27
C TYR A 9 -3.02 -9.14 -7.50
N ASP A 10 -2.96 -9.90 -8.60
CA ASP A 10 -3.91 -10.97 -8.86
C ASP A 10 -3.82 -12.05 -7.78
N GLU A 11 -2.61 -12.49 -7.42
CA GLU A 11 -2.41 -13.49 -6.37
C GLU A 11 -2.80 -12.96 -4.99
N LYS A 12 -2.49 -11.68 -4.72
CA LYS A 12 -2.91 -11.00 -3.49
C LYS A 12 -4.44 -10.91 -3.38
N SER A 13 -5.14 -10.63 -4.48
CA SER A 13 -6.61 -10.60 -4.51
C SER A 13 -7.20 -11.97 -4.18
N LYS A 14 -6.66 -13.06 -4.75
CA LYS A 14 -7.10 -14.43 -4.43
C LYS A 14 -6.89 -14.77 -2.95
N ALA A 15 -5.74 -14.39 -2.39
CA ALA A 15 -5.48 -14.61 -0.96
C ALA A 15 -6.46 -13.83 -0.07
N ALA A 16 -6.81 -12.60 -0.47
CA ALA A 16 -7.76 -11.75 0.26
C ALA A 16 -9.20 -12.27 0.23
N GLU A 17 -9.60 -12.95 -0.84
CA GLU A 17 -10.89 -13.64 -0.93
C GLU A 17 -11.00 -14.80 0.05
N SER A 18 -9.88 -15.44 0.39
CA SER A 18 -9.85 -16.49 1.42
C SER A 18 -9.90 -15.89 2.84
N ASP A 19 -9.07 -14.88 3.12
CA ASP A 19 -9.05 -14.20 4.42
C ASP A 19 -8.54 -12.75 4.29
N ILE A 20 -9.49 -11.82 4.24
CA ILE A 20 -9.21 -10.38 4.13
C ILE A 20 -8.53 -9.82 5.39
N PHE A 21 -8.74 -10.42 6.58
CA PHE A 21 -8.15 -9.90 7.82
C PHE A 21 -6.62 -10.05 7.81
N LEU A 22 -6.10 -11.08 7.15
CA LEU A 22 -4.65 -11.26 6.94
C LEU A 22 -4.03 -10.14 6.11
N MET A 23 -4.80 -9.47 5.26
CA MET A 23 -4.29 -8.37 4.44
C MET A 23 -4.19 -7.05 5.21
N PHE A 24 -5.08 -6.85 6.19
CA PHE A 24 -5.08 -5.67 7.07
C PHE A 24 -4.19 -5.86 8.31
N SER A 25 -3.89 -7.11 8.69
CA SER A 25 -2.96 -7.44 9.78
C SER A 25 -2.00 -8.57 9.37
N PRO A 26 -1.06 -8.31 8.45
CA PRO A 26 -0.18 -9.33 7.92
C PRO A 26 0.78 -9.87 9.01
N PRO A 27 0.71 -11.18 9.34
CA PRO A 27 1.63 -11.79 10.31
C PRO A 27 3.07 -11.85 9.78
N TRP A 28 3.26 -11.80 8.46
CA TRP A 28 4.57 -11.79 7.81
C TRP A 28 5.23 -10.41 7.71
N PHE A 29 4.61 -9.36 8.24
CA PHE A 29 5.24 -8.03 8.35
C PHE A 29 5.95 -7.90 9.70
N SER A 30 7.15 -7.34 9.66
CA SER A 30 7.83 -6.87 10.87
C SER A 30 7.03 -5.76 11.55
N SER A 31 7.32 -5.52 12.82
CA SER A 31 6.71 -4.42 13.56
C SER A 31 7.00 -3.05 12.91
N TYR A 32 8.09 -2.92 12.15
CA TYR A 32 8.41 -1.70 11.40
C TYR A 32 7.56 -1.59 10.13
N GLU A 33 7.48 -2.64 9.32
CA GLU A 33 6.65 -2.66 8.10
C GLU A 33 5.17 -2.38 8.41
N ARG A 34 4.65 -2.84 9.56
CA ARG A 34 3.29 -2.51 10.00
C ARG A 34 3.05 -1.01 10.20
N THR A 35 4.08 -0.24 10.55
CA THR A 35 3.95 1.24 10.67
C THR A 35 3.83 1.94 9.33
N LEU A 36 4.24 1.27 8.24
CA LEU A 36 4.13 1.77 6.86
C LEU A 36 2.87 1.28 6.15
N LEU A 37 2.07 0.43 6.82
CA LEU A 37 0.88 -0.16 6.26
C LEU A 37 -0.24 0.87 6.16
N TRP A 38 -0.85 0.94 5.00
CA TRP A 38 -2.00 1.74 4.63
C TRP A 38 -2.99 0.85 3.87
N VAL A 39 -4.15 0.59 4.48
CA VAL A 39 -5.15 -0.40 4.05
C VAL A 39 -4.58 -1.82 4.06
N SER A 40 -3.91 -2.23 2.98
CA SER A 40 -3.35 -3.57 2.77
C SER A 40 -1.96 -3.53 2.08
N GLY A 41 -1.32 -2.35 2.05
CA GLY A 41 -0.02 -2.14 1.42
C GLY A 41 0.56 -0.78 1.76
N PHE A 42 1.48 -0.25 0.95
CA PHE A 42 2.01 1.10 1.19
C PHE A 42 1.04 2.18 0.72
N LYS A 43 1.15 3.39 1.30
CA LYS A 43 0.39 4.56 0.83
C LYS A 43 0.95 5.04 -0.52
N PRO A 44 0.16 5.12 -1.61
CA PRO A 44 0.63 5.46 -2.96
C PRO A 44 1.51 6.72 -3.04
N SER A 45 1.20 7.75 -2.25
CA SER A 45 1.91 9.03 -2.20
C SER A 45 3.38 8.93 -1.76
N VAL A 46 3.79 7.82 -1.14
CA VAL A 46 5.20 7.50 -0.88
C VAL A 46 6.01 7.50 -2.18
N ALA A 47 5.42 7.08 -3.30
CA ALA A 47 6.08 7.04 -4.60
C ALA A 47 6.64 8.40 -5.03
N PHE A 48 5.96 9.51 -4.72
CA PHE A 48 6.45 10.85 -5.10
C PHE A 48 7.64 11.31 -4.26
N ARG A 49 7.75 10.86 -3.00
CA ARG A 49 8.96 11.09 -2.21
C ARG A 49 10.13 10.32 -2.79
N LEU A 50 9.92 9.04 -3.09
CA LEU A 50 10.96 8.20 -3.71
C LEU A 50 11.35 8.71 -5.11
N LEU A 51 10.40 9.27 -5.85
CA LEU A 51 10.66 9.92 -7.13
C LEU A 51 11.57 11.14 -6.97
N HIS A 52 11.26 12.02 -6.02
CA HIS A 52 12.08 13.18 -5.70
C HIS A 52 13.50 12.77 -5.30
N GLU A 53 13.64 11.80 -4.39
CA GLU A 53 14.95 11.30 -3.93
C GLU A 53 15.75 10.58 -5.02
N SER A 54 15.12 10.10 -6.10
CA SER A 54 15.79 9.31 -7.13
C SER A 54 16.17 10.12 -8.36
N VAL A 55 15.27 10.98 -8.85
CA VAL A 55 15.44 11.69 -10.12
C VAL A 55 14.90 13.12 -10.07
N GLY A 56 14.62 13.67 -8.88
CA GLY A 56 13.99 14.98 -8.72
C GLY A 56 14.68 16.10 -9.49
N ASP A 57 16.01 16.18 -9.38
CA ASP A 57 16.85 17.19 -10.06
C ASP A 57 16.99 16.95 -11.58
N GLU A 58 16.55 15.80 -12.09
CA GLU A 58 16.60 15.42 -13.50
C GLU A 58 15.27 15.61 -14.23
N LEU A 59 14.20 16.00 -13.52
CA LEU A 59 12.89 16.20 -14.11
C LEU A 59 12.82 17.54 -14.85
N THR A 60 12.32 17.50 -16.08
CA THR A 60 11.98 18.72 -16.82
C THR A 60 10.75 19.41 -16.23
N ASP A 61 10.55 20.70 -16.53
CA ASP A 61 9.36 21.44 -16.09
C ASP A 61 8.06 20.77 -16.52
N GLU A 62 8.00 20.26 -17.76
CA GLU A 62 6.85 19.51 -18.26
C GLU A 62 6.58 18.23 -17.44
N GLN A 63 7.65 17.50 -17.08
CA GLN A 63 7.53 16.32 -16.24
C GLN A 63 7.07 16.68 -14.82
N LEU A 64 7.58 17.78 -14.25
CA LEU A 64 7.17 18.27 -12.94
C LEU A 64 5.67 18.63 -12.91
N GLU A 65 5.18 19.32 -13.93
CA GLU A 65 3.76 19.64 -14.07
C GLU A 65 2.90 18.38 -14.17
N ARG A 66 3.29 17.42 -15.03
CA ARG A 66 2.58 16.15 -15.17
C ARG A 66 2.57 15.33 -13.87
N ILE A 67 3.70 15.27 -13.17
CA ILE A 67 3.80 14.62 -11.86
C ILE A 67 2.93 15.32 -10.82
N ALA A 68 2.83 16.66 -10.84
CA ALA A 68 1.96 17.40 -9.93
C ALA A 68 0.48 17.02 -10.12
N VAL A 69 0.04 16.80 -11.37
CA VAL A 69 -1.32 16.32 -11.68
C VAL A 69 -1.54 14.92 -11.12
N VAL A 70 -0.63 13.98 -11.39
CA VAL A 70 -0.69 12.60 -10.89
C VAL A 70 -0.69 12.57 -9.35
N ARG A 71 0.13 13.42 -8.71
CA ARG A 71 0.21 13.56 -7.25
C ARG A 71 -1.09 14.07 -6.66
N LYS A 72 -1.70 15.11 -7.25
CA LYS A 72 -2.97 15.66 -6.78
C LYS A 72 -4.09 14.62 -6.90
N ARG A 73 -4.21 13.95 -8.04
CA ARG A 73 -5.20 12.88 -8.27
C ARG A 73 -5.03 11.75 -7.25
N THR A 74 -3.79 11.27 -7.08
CA THR A 74 -3.47 10.20 -6.13
C THR A 74 -3.89 10.58 -4.72
N ARG A 75 -3.56 11.80 -4.27
CA ARG A 75 -3.93 12.27 -2.92
C ARG A 75 -5.43 12.35 -2.71
N ASN A 76 -6.19 12.78 -3.72
CA ASN A 76 -7.65 12.83 -3.62
C ASN A 76 -8.21 11.41 -3.47
N SER A 77 -7.80 10.46 -4.32
CA SER A 77 -8.25 9.08 -4.21
C SER A 77 -7.81 8.39 -2.91
N GLU A 78 -6.63 8.75 -2.36
CA GLU A 78 -6.24 8.28 -1.03
C GLU A 78 -7.22 8.75 0.06
N MET A 79 -7.69 9.99 -0.02
CA MET A 79 -8.66 10.55 0.93
C MET A 79 -10.01 9.84 0.81
N ASP A 80 -10.49 9.62 -0.43
CA ASP A 80 -11.75 8.89 -0.68
C ASP A 80 -11.70 7.46 -0.09
N ILE A 81 -10.56 6.78 -0.24
CA ILE A 81 -10.35 5.42 0.30
C ILE A 81 -10.27 5.43 1.82
N GLU A 82 -9.64 6.45 2.42
CA GLU A 82 -9.57 6.61 3.88
C GLU A 82 -10.95 6.86 4.48
N GLU A 83 -11.78 7.68 3.83
CA GLU A 83 -13.17 7.92 4.23
C GLU A 83 -14.03 6.66 4.10
N ALA A 84 -13.87 5.90 3.01
CA ALA A 84 -14.53 4.61 2.85
C ALA A 84 -14.12 3.61 3.94
N LEU A 85 -12.82 3.53 4.25
CA LEU A 85 -12.34 2.66 5.33
C LEU A 85 -12.88 3.07 6.70
N ALA A 86 -12.91 4.37 7.00
CA ALA A 86 -13.49 4.88 8.23
C ALA A 86 -14.99 4.50 8.34
N SER A 87 -15.74 4.67 7.26
CA SER A 87 -17.15 4.26 7.19
C SER A 87 -17.35 2.77 7.45
N VAL A 88 -16.47 1.92 6.90
CA VAL A 88 -16.48 0.47 7.17
C VAL A 88 -16.20 0.19 8.65
N GLN A 89 -15.25 0.88 9.26
CA GLN A 89 -14.91 0.69 10.67
C GLN A 89 -16.03 1.16 11.62
N GLU A 90 -16.69 2.27 11.31
CA GLU A 90 -17.82 2.79 12.09
C GLU A 90 -19.06 1.87 11.98
N GLY A 91 -19.35 1.36 10.79
CA GLY A 91 -20.48 0.45 10.55
C GLY A 91 -20.39 -0.87 11.33
N VAL A 92 -19.19 -1.31 11.74
CA VAL A 92 -18.95 -2.55 12.50
C VAL A 92 -19.26 -2.40 14.00
N ALA A 93 -19.25 -1.18 14.54
CA ALA A 93 -19.46 -0.95 15.96
C ALA A 93 -20.89 -1.33 16.43
N ALA A 94 -21.89 -1.27 15.54
CA ALA A 94 -23.28 -1.57 15.87
C ALA A 94 -23.62 -3.09 15.86
N PRO A 95 -23.24 -3.90 14.84
CA PRO A 95 -23.60 -5.33 14.76
C PRO A 95 -22.86 -6.23 15.77
N MET A 96 -21.67 -5.85 16.24
CA MET A 96 -20.95 -6.62 17.27
C MET A 96 -21.72 -6.71 18.60
N ALA A 97 -22.68 -5.81 18.84
CA ALA A 97 -23.49 -5.78 20.05
C ALA A 97 -24.72 -6.72 20.02
N THR A 98 -25.14 -7.23 18.85
CA THR A 98 -26.48 -7.84 18.67
C THR A 98 -26.51 -9.33 18.28
N ALA A 99 -25.41 -10.06 18.41
CA ALA A 99 -25.34 -11.53 18.27
C ALA A 99 -25.71 -12.16 16.89
N GLU A 100 -25.93 -11.37 15.83
CA GLU A 100 -26.00 -11.85 14.43
C GLU A 100 -24.60 -11.90 13.78
N ILE A 101 -23.69 -12.64 14.41
CA ILE A 101 -22.24 -12.57 14.14
C ILE A 101 -21.89 -13.04 12.72
N GLY A 102 -22.63 -14.01 12.15
CA GLY A 102 -22.31 -14.61 10.84
C GLY A 102 -22.52 -13.68 9.65
N SER A 103 -23.72 -13.12 9.48
CA SER A 103 -24.06 -12.24 8.34
C SER A 103 -23.26 -10.93 8.38
N ALA A 104 -23.15 -10.33 9.57
CA ALA A 104 -22.39 -9.10 9.77
C ALA A 104 -20.89 -9.27 9.45
N THR A 105 -20.33 -10.47 9.69
CA THR A 105 -18.92 -10.74 9.37
C THR A 105 -18.69 -10.83 7.86
N GLU A 106 -19.60 -11.42 7.09
CA GLU A 106 -19.46 -11.53 5.64
C GLU A 106 -19.65 -10.17 4.94
N GLU A 107 -20.60 -9.35 5.40
CA GLU A 107 -20.76 -7.97 4.92
C GLU A 107 -19.51 -7.12 5.19
N LEU A 108 -18.94 -7.24 6.40
CA LEU A 108 -17.68 -6.59 6.75
C LEU A 108 -16.54 -7.04 5.83
N LYS A 109 -16.38 -8.36 5.63
CA LYS A 109 -15.34 -8.89 4.75
C LYS A 109 -15.48 -8.35 3.33
N ALA A 110 -16.70 -8.31 2.80
CA ALA A 110 -16.97 -7.79 1.46
C ALA A 110 -16.60 -6.30 1.35
N ALA A 111 -16.97 -5.48 2.35
CA ALA A 111 -16.64 -4.07 2.37
C ALA A 111 -15.13 -3.82 2.50
N MET A 112 -14.44 -4.56 3.37
CA MET A 112 -12.97 -4.51 3.48
C MET A 112 -12.27 -4.93 2.18
N LEU A 113 -12.80 -5.95 1.49
CA LEU A 113 -12.27 -6.41 0.21
C LEU A 113 -12.43 -5.33 -0.87
N ALA A 114 -13.56 -4.61 -0.90
CA ALA A 114 -13.77 -3.49 -1.81
C ALA A 114 -12.74 -2.36 -1.57
N VAL A 115 -12.59 -1.91 -0.32
CA VAL A 115 -11.60 -0.88 0.06
C VAL A 115 -10.17 -1.31 -0.30
N MET A 116 -9.83 -2.58 -0.05
CA MET A 116 -8.53 -3.13 -0.44
C MET A 116 -8.32 -3.10 -1.96
N ARG A 117 -9.32 -3.51 -2.75
CA ARG A 117 -9.23 -3.49 -4.22
C ARG A 117 -9.03 -2.07 -4.75
N ASP A 118 -9.73 -1.09 -4.19
CA ASP A 118 -9.55 0.32 -4.55
C ASP A 118 -8.14 0.82 -4.22
N ALA A 119 -7.62 0.47 -3.04
CA ALA A 119 -6.26 0.80 -2.62
C ALA A 119 -5.19 0.14 -3.50
N ASP A 120 -5.38 -1.13 -3.87
CA ASP A 120 -4.49 -1.88 -4.75
C ASP A 120 -4.50 -1.31 -6.17
N GLY A 121 -5.68 -1.02 -6.71
CA GLY A 121 -5.85 -0.34 -8.00
C GLY A 121 -5.25 1.07 -8.02
N LEU A 122 -5.34 1.82 -6.91
CA LEU A 122 -4.68 3.12 -6.81
C LEU A 122 -3.15 2.99 -6.83
N ARG A 123 -2.56 2.04 -6.09
CA ARG A 123 -1.10 1.80 -6.12
C ARG A 123 -0.60 1.44 -7.52
N GLN A 124 -1.35 0.60 -8.24
CA GLN A 124 -1.00 0.23 -9.62
C GLN A 124 -1.08 1.43 -10.56
N ARG A 125 -2.19 2.17 -10.54
CA ARG A 125 -2.37 3.36 -11.40
C ARG A 125 -1.33 4.43 -11.12
N THR A 126 -1.10 4.79 -9.86
CA THR A 126 -0.06 5.79 -9.50
C THR A 126 1.32 5.37 -10.00
N GLY A 127 1.70 4.10 -9.80
CA GLY A 127 2.99 3.59 -10.28
C GLY A 127 3.11 3.67 -11.81
N MET A 128 2.07 3.26 -12.54
CA MET A 128 2.04 3.32 -14.00
C MET A 128 2.08 4.77 -14.51
N GLU A 129 1.23 5.65 -13.99
CA GLU A 129 1.18 7.06 -14.40
C GLU A 129 2.51 7.78 -14.14
N VAL A 130 3.18 7.51 -13.01
CA VAL A 130 4.53 8.04 -12.75
C VAL A 130 5.51 7.53 -13.81
N LEU A 131 5.55 6.21 -14.06
CA LEU A 131 6.45 5.64 -15.05
C LEU A 131 6.17 6.22 -16.45
N GLU A 132 4.93 6.49 -16.84
CA GLU A 132 4.58 7.09 -18.13
C GLU A 132 5.09 8.53 -18.32
N VAL A 133 5.38 9.25 -17.23
CA VAL A 133 6.01 10.58 -17.29
C VAL A 133 7.52 10.49 -17.49
N LEU A 134 8.15 9.43 -16.98
CA LEU A 134 9.60 9.29 -16.95
C LEU A 134 10.18 8.76 -18.27
N ASN A 135 11.36 9.25 -18.61
CA ASN A 135 12.17 8.66 -19.67
C ASN A 135 12.81 7.32 -19.20
N PRO A 136 13.35 6.48 -20.10
CA PRO A 136 13.92 5.19 -19.72
C PRO A 136 15.01 5.24 -18.64
N GLY A 137 15.89 6.24 -18.67
CA GLY A 137 16.94 6.40 -17.67
C GLY A 137 16.38 6.73 -16.28
N GLN A 138 15.42 7.65 -16.22
CA GLN A 138 14.72 8.03 -15.00
C GLN A 138 13.93 6.85 -14.41
N LYS A 139 13.24 6.06 -15.25
CA LYS A 139 12.50 4.86 -14.83
C LYS A 139 13.41 3.87 -14.08
N VAL A 140 14.59 3.60 -14.64
CA VAL A 140 15.54 2.66 -14.03
C VAL A 140 16.02 3.16 -12.68
N LYS A 141 16.39 4.44 -12.56
CA LYS A 141 16.81 5.05 -11.29
C LYS A 141 15.70 5.01 -10.24
N PHE A 142 14.50 5.46 -10.62
CA PHE A 142 13.32 5.45 -9.74
C PHE A 142 12.96 4.06 -9.23
N LEU A 143 12.90 3.06 -10.12
CA LEU A 143 12.62 1.67 -9.75
C LEU A 143 13.72 1.09 -8.87
N GLY A 144 14.98 1.43 -9.14
CA GLY A 144 16.12 1.02 -8.32
C GLY A 144 16.03 1.53 -6.88
N VAL A 145 15.85 2.84 -6.70
CA VAL A 145 15.71 3.47 -5.37
C VAL A 145 14.46 2.95 -4.65
N THR A 146 13.34 2.81 -5.35
CA THR A 146 12.10 2.26 -4.77
C THR A 146 12.29 0.82 -4.29
N SER A 147 12.93 -0.02 -5.09
CA SER A 147 13.20 -1.42 -4.73
C SER A 147 14.14 -1.50 -3.52
N GLN A 148 15.18 -0.68 -3.50
CA GLN A 148 16.13 -0.61 -2.38
C GLN A 148 15.43 -0.16 -1.10
N PHE A 149 14.57 0.85 -1.16
CA PHE A 149 13.81 1.31 0.00
C PHE A 149 12.99 0.18 0.64
N TRP A 150 12.23 -0.58 -0.16
CA TRP A 150 11.40 -1.67 0.36
C TRP A 150 12.24 -2.82 0.94
N LEU A 151 13.34 -3.19 0.27
CA LEU A 151 14.25 -4.22 0.76
C LEU A 151 14.91 -3.81 2.09
N GLN A 152 15.34 -2.56 2.22
CA GLN A 152 15.93 -2.05 3.44
C GLN A 152 14.91 -1.94 4.58
N SER A 153 13.69 -1.50 4.29
CA SER A 153 12.58 -1.47 5.26
C SER A 153 12.36 -2.85 5.89
N ARG A 154 12.23 -3.88 5.04
CA ARG A 154 12.08 -5.28 5.49
C ARG A 154 13.26 -5.76 6.30
N ARG A 155 14.49 -5.54 5.81
CA ARG A 155 15.72 -5.94 6.49
C ARG A 155 15.82 -5.33 7.90
N LEU A 156 15.68 -4.01 7.99
CA LEU A 156 15.79 -3.27 9.25
C LEU A 156 14.69 -3.69 10.23
N GLY A 157 13.47 -3.90 9.73
CA GLY A 157 12.36 -4.40 10.52
C GLY A 157 12.64 -5.76 11.15
N MET A 158 13.11 -6.74 10.36
CA MET A 158 13.47 -8.07 10.84
C MET A 158 14.63 -8.03 11.85
N GLU A 159 15.65 -7.20 11.60
CA GLU A 159 16.78 -7.04 12.52
C GLU A 159 16.32 -6.46 13.87
N ARG A 160 15.40 -5.49 13.86
CA ARG A 160 14.80 -4.91 15.07
C ARG A 160 14.03 -5.95 15.86
N ASP A 161 13.12 -6.68 15.22
CA ASP A 161 12.26 -7.66 15.87
C ASP A 161 13.07 -8.78 16.52
N ARG A 162 14.13 -9.25 15.84
CA ARG A 162 15.07 -10.24 16.38
C ARG A 162 15.79 -9.73 17.64
N LYS A 163 16.27 -8.48 17.64
CA LYS A 163 16.92 -7.87 18.81
C LYS A 163 15.95 -7.74 19.98
N PHE A 164 14.72 -7.32 19.74
CA PHE A 164 13.68 -7.22 20.76
C PHE A 164 13.33 -8.59 21.37
N SER A 165 13.12 -9.62 20.54
CA SER A 165 12.83 -10.98 21.00
C SER A 165 13.95 -11.55 21.88
N ASN A 166 15.21 -11.34 21.49
CA ASN A 166 16.35 -11.85 22.25
C ASN A 166 16.54 -11.15 23.62
N LYS A 167 16.07 -9.91 23.77
CA LYS A 167 16.19 -9.15 25.04
C LYS A 167 15.17 -9.58 26.10
N HIS A 168 14.06 -10.21 25.70
CA HIS A 168 12.94 -10.57 26.59
C HIS A 168 12.82 -12.09 26.79
N LYS A 169 13.92 -12.84 26.58
CA LYS A 169 14.02 -14.29 26.77
C LYS A 169 14.67 -14.71 28.10
N PHE A 170 14.78 -13.80 29.07
CA PHE A 170 15.34 -14.06 30.40
C PHE A 170 14.41 -13.54 31.48
#